data_AF-A0A1C5KPM0-F1
#
_entry.id   AF-A0A1C5KPM0-F1
#
_cell.length_a   1.000
_cell.length_b   1.000
_cell.length_c   1.000
_cell.angle_alpha   90.00
_cell.angle_beta   90.00
_cell.angle_gamma   90.00
#
_symmetry.space_group_name_H-M   'P 1'
#
loop_
_entity.id
_entity.type
_entity.pdbx_description
1 polymer ?
#
loop_
_entity_poly.entity_id
_entity_poly.type
_entity_poly.pdbx_seq_one_letter_code
_entity_poly.pdbx_strand_id
1 'polypeptide(L)' 'MLINLRDKNGKLVIKDILDIDFNMCVAEEAGEYVVQINSTYNYADKYPSERAAEDQMLRIAHARNAIEEELRNY' A
#
# COMPACT_ATOMS: atom_id res chain seq x y z
N MET A 1 3.06 0.22 -12.59
CA MET A 1 2.51 1.50 -12.04
C MET A 1 3.32 1.84 -10.80
N LEU A 2 3.70 3.10 -10.59
CA LEU A 2 4.52 3.48 -9.43
C LEU A 2 3.66 3.81 -8.20
N ILE A 3 4.11 3.35 -7.03
CA ILE A 3 3.49 3.60 -5.72
C ILE A 3 4.49 4.25 -4.77
N ASN A 4 4.00 5.19 -3.97
CA ASN A 4 4.79 5.92 -2.97
C ASN A 4 4.65 5.24 -1.61
N LEU A 5 5.77 4.85 -1.03
CA LEU A 5 5.84 4.08 0.21
C LEU A 5 6.82 4.71 1.21
N ARG A 6 6.74 4.29 2.45
CA ARG A 6 7.71 4.58 3.51
C ARG A 6 8.43 3.29 3.88
N ASP A 7 9.76 3.32 3.88
CA ASP A 7 10.54 2.20 4.42
C ASP A 7 10.47 2.17 5.96
N LYS A 8 11.03 1.11 6.57
CA LYS A 8 11.16 0.96 8.02
C LYS A 8 11.86 2.13 8.76
N ASN A 9 12.55 3.00 8.04
CA ASN A 9 13.21 4.19 8.61
C ASN A 9 12.38 5.47 8.37
N GLY A 10 11.16 5.35 7.84
CA GLY A 10 10.29 6.48 7.48
C GLY A 10 10.72 7.23 6.21
N LYS A 11 11.67 6.70 5.42
CA LYS A 11 12.11 7.34 4.18
C LYS A 11 11.11 7.07 3.06
N LEU A 12 10.78 8.12 2.31
CA LEU A 12 9.95 7.98 1.12
C LEU A 12 10.71 7.18 0.06
N VAL A 13 10.08 6.13 -0.45
CA VAL A 13 10.59 5.31 -1.56
C VAL A 13 9.48 5.16 -2.60
N ILE A 14 9.89 5.07 -3.86
CA ILE A 14 8.98 4.85 -4.99
C ILE A 14 9.32 3.48 -5.58
N LYS A 15 8.31 2.66 -5.77
CA LYS A 15 8.46 1.28 -6.26
C LYS A 15 7.41 0.98 -7.31
N ASP A 16 7.67 0.03 -8.20
CA ASP A 16 6.62 -0.51 -9.05
C ASP A 16 5.69 -1.41 -8.21
N ILE A 17 4.39 -1.30 -8.46
CA ILE A 17 3.35 -2.08 -7.81
C ILE A 17 3.43 -3.59 -8.11
N LEU A 18 4.15 -4.02 -9.14
CA LEU A 18 4.33 -5.45 -9.43
C LEU A 18 5.60 -6.03 -8.77
N ASP A 19 6.51 -5.18 -8.29
CA ASP A 19 7.80 -5.58 -7.69
C ASP A 19 7.71 -5.82 -6.18
N ILE A 20 6.51 -5.74 -5.59
CA ILE A 20 6.31 -5.76 -4.14
C ILE A 20 5.27 -6.80 -3.77
N ASP A 21 5.52 -7.54 -2.69
CA ASP A 21 4.53 -8.42 -2.08
C ASP A 21 3.51 -7.61 -1.28
N PHE A 22 2.24 -7.70 -1.66
CA PHE A 22 1.10 -7.03 -1.02
C PHE A 22 0.46 -7.87 0.08
N ASN A 23 1.25 -8.21 1.12
CA ASN A 23 0.74 -8.81 2.35
C ASN A 23 0.23 -7.70 3.29
N MET A 24 -0.81 -6.99 2.83
CA MET A 24 -1.25 -5.75 3.44
C MET A 24 -2.07 -5.95 4.72
N CYS A 25 -1.93 -5.03 5.66
CA CYS A 25 -2.84 -4.87 6.78
C CYS A 25 -2.92 -3.40 7.20
N VAL A 26 -3.94 -3.05 7.99
CA VAL A 26 -4.02 -1.74 8.65
C VAL A 26 -3.35 -1.85 10.02
N ALA A 27 -2.53 -0.86 10.36
CA ALA A 27 -1.88 -0.74 11.66
C ALA A 27 -2.13 0.66 12.24
N GLU A 28 -2.16 0.75 13.57
CA GLU A 28 -2.24 2.03 14.29
C GLU A 28 -0.84 2.50 14.67
N GLU A 29 -0.49 3.73 14.31
CA GLU A 29 0.76 4.40 14.64
C GLU A 29 0.49 5.79 15.24
N ALA A 30 0.81 5.96 16.52
CA ALA A 30 0.72 7.25 17.22
C ALA A 30 -0.66 7.93 17.15
N GLY A 31 -1.75 7.14 17.18
CA GLY A 31 -3.14 7.63 17.10
C GLY A 31 -3.64 7.90 15.69
N GLU A 32 -2.84 7.58 14.67
CA GLU A 32 -3.23 7.56 13.26
C GLU A 32 -3.20 6.13 12.73
N TYR A 33 -3.84 5.89 11.59
CA TYR A 33 -3.84 4.59 10.92
C TYR A 33 -2.97 4.62 9.68
N VAL A 34 -2.22 3.55 9.44
CA VAL A 34 -1.36 3.39 8.27
C VAL A 34 -1.69 2.08 7.57
N VAL A 35 -1.56 2.07 6.25
CA VAL A 35 -1.62 0.83 5.48
C VAL A 35 -0.22 0.25 5.43
N GLN A 36 0.01 -0.83 6.16
CA GLN A 36 1.23 -1.59 6.06
C GLN A 36 1.15 -2.46 4.80
N ILE A 37 2.12 -2.33 3.89
CA ILE A 37 2.13 -3.09 2.63
C ILE A 37 2.70 -4.49 2.85
N ASN A 38 3.79 -4.57 3.62
CA ASN A 38 4.41 -5.80 4.09
C ASN A 38 5.33 -5.48 5.28
N SER A 39 6.23 -6.38 5.66
CA SER A 39 7.17 -6.17 6.78
C SER A 39 8.20 -5.06 6.56
N THR A 40 8.37 -4.58 5.33
CA THR A 40 9.42 -3.62 4.95
C THR A 40 8.85 -2.23 4.64
N TYR A 41 7.61 -2.17 4.17
CA TYR A 41 7.02 -0.94 3.63
C TYR A 41 5.65 -0.65 4.22
N ASN A 42 5.44 0.64 4.50
CA ASN A 42 4.14 1.25 4.75
C ASN A 42 3.74 2.11 3.56
N TYR A 43 2.46 2.32 3.34
CA TYR A 43 1.98 3.32 2.39
C TYR A 43 2.37 4.72 2.87
N ALA A 44 2.60 5.65 1.94
CA ALA A 44 3.16 6.96 2.29
C ALA A 44 2.23 7.86 3.09
N ASP A 45 0.92 7.66 2.94
CA ASP A 45 -0.11 8.45 3.59
C ASP A 45 -0.56 7.83 4.92
N LYS A 46 -1.00 8.70 5.82
CA LYS A 46 -1.64 8.34 7.09
C LYS A 46 -3.11 8.70 7.07
N TYR A 47 -3.89 8.01 7.89
CA TYR A 47 -5.35 8.11 7.90
C TYR A 47 -5.87 8.40 9.30
N PRO A 48 -6.94 9.20 9.42
CA PRO A 48 -7.53 9.56 10.72
C PRO A 48 -8.41 8.44 11.31
N SER A 49 -8.74 7.41 10.54
CA SER A 49 -9.56 6.27 10.99
C SER A 49 -9.14 4.97 10.32
N GLU A 50 -9.37 3.86 11.01
CA GLU A 50 -9.12 2.51 10.52
C GLU A 50 -9.81 2.28 9.18
N ARG A 51 -11.11 2.61 9.12
CA ARG A 51 -11.93 2.47 7.91
C ARG A 51 -11.37 3.26 6.72
N ALA A 52 -10.82 4.45 6.94
CA ALA A 52 -10.21 5.22 5.86
C ALA A 52 -8.92 4.57 5.33
N ALA A 53 -8.14 3.93 6.22
CA ALA A 53 -6.98 3.14 5.82
C ALA A 53 -7.40 1.85 5.08
N GLU A 54 -8.44 1.16 5.54
CA GLU A 54 -9.00 -0.01 4.86
C GLU A 54 -9.52 0.33 3.45
N ASP A 55 -10.24 1.43 3.29
CA ASP A 55 -10.71 1.91 1.99
C ASP A 55 -9.54 2.15 1.03
N GLN A 56 -8.42 2.70 1.52
CA GLN A 56 -7.21 2.83 0.72
C GLN A 56 -6.59 1.47 0.39
N MET A 57 -6.49 0.57 1.36
CA MET A 57 -5.93 -0.77 1.16
C MET A 57 -6.68 -1.52 0.05
N LEU A 58 -8.02 -1.42 0.04
CA LEU A 58 -8.85 -1.99 -1.03
C LEU A 58 -8.56 -1.34 -2.39
N ARG A 59 -8.40 -0.02 -2.46
CA ARG A 59 -8.04 0.66 -3.72
C ARG A 59 -6.71 0.19 -4.27
N ILE A 60 -5.70 -0.02 -3.42
CA ILE A 60 -4.40 -0.55 -3.82
C ILE A 60 -4.55 -1.96 -4.38
N ALA A 61 -5.31 -2.83 -3.70
CA ALA A 61 -5.56 -4.20 -4.16
C ALA A 61 -6.27 -4.22 -5.52
N HIS A 62 -7.30 -3.39 -5.71
CA HIS A 62 -8.01 -3.28 -6.98
C HIS A 62 -7.09 -2.78 -8.11
N ALA A 63 -6.27 -1.76 -7.85
CA ALA A 63 -5.34 -1.23 -8.85
C ALA A 63 -4.29 -2.27 -9.27
N ARG A 64 -3.76 -3.05 -8.32
CA ARG A 64 -2.83 -4.14 -8.60
C ARG A 64 -3.48 -5.23 -9.45
N ASN A 65 -4.71 -5.63 -9.11
CA ASN A 65 -5.44 -6.67 -9.85
C ASN A 65 -5.79 -6.24 -11.27
N ALA A 66 -6.19 -4.98 -11.47
CA ALA A 66 -6.47 -4.45 -12.81
C ALA A 66 -5.24 -4.54 -13.72
N ILE A 67 -4.05 -4.20 -13.20
CA ILE A 67 -2.80 -4.28 -13.95
C ILE A 67 -2.45 -5.74 -14.29
N GLU A 68 -2.65 -6.67 -13.35
CA GLU A 68 -2.43 -8.10 -13.65
C GLU A 68 -3.38 -8.63 -14.71
N GLU A 69 -4.65 -8.22 -14.67
CA GLU A 69 -5.65 -8.62 -15.66
C GLU A 69 -5.28 -8.09 -17.06
N GLU A 70 -4.87 -6.82 -17.15
CA GLU A 70 -4.36 -6.25 -18.39
C GLU A 70 -3.17 -7.04 -18.92
N LEU A 71 -2.19 -7.39 -18.08
CA LEU A 71 -1.01 -8.16 -18.48
C LEU A 71 -1.33 -9.60 -18.91
N ARG A 72 -2.34 -10.24 -18.32
CA ARG A 72 -2.76 -11.61 -18.71
C ARG A 72 -3.47 -11.66 -20.06
N ASN A 73 -4.08 -10.56 -20.47
CA ASN A 73 -4.84 -10.47 -21.72
C ASN A 73 -3.96 -10.08 -22.94
N TYR A 74 -2.65 -9.91 -22.73
CA TYR A 74 -1.63 -9.70 -23.77
C TYR A 74 -0.82 -10.97 -24.03
#